data_AF-A0AAD4CGJ4-F1
#
_entry.id   AF-A0AAD4CGJ4-F1
#
_cell.length_a   1.000
_cell.length_b   1.000
_cell.length_c   1.000
_cell.angle_alpha   90.00
_cell.angle_beta   90.00
_cell.angle_gamma   90.00
#
_symmetry.space_group_name_H-M   'P 1'
#
loop_
_entity.id
_entity.type
_entity.pdbx_description
1 polymer ?
#
loop_
_entity_poly.entity_id
_entity_poly.type
_entity_poly.pdbx_seq_one_letter_code
_entity_poly.pdbx_strand_id
1 'polypeptide(L)'
;MTVTDKSPSPVIRRIKASDGPKAILRILGEDGCAVIQDALSLELIQRLNRETEPQLGKGGGQQDDDWINEGHRMKTKYLSSLPVHSKSFRDEILNQPLIHEICEGTFREESGDYWLTKATIIEIGPEGSDAGSGYRLSMVLMSSSV
;
A
#
# COMPACT_ATOMS: atom_id res chain seq x y z
N MET A 1 41.35 18.08 -8.39
CA MET A 1 40.04 18.36 -9.02
C MET A 1 38.98 17.64 -8.22
N THR A 2 38.23 18.36 -7.38
CA THR A 2 37.12 17.80 -6.60
C THR A 2 35.84 17.96 -7.41
N VAL A 3 35.30 16.86 -7.93
CA VAL A 3 33.96 16.84 -8.51
C VAL A 3 32.98 16.76 -7.35
N THR A 4 32.45 17.90 -6.93
CA THR A 4 31.32 17.98 -6.02
C THR A 4 30.07 18.16 -6.86
N ASP A 5 29.64 17.12 -7.57
CA ASP A 5 28.32 17.11 -8.19
C ASP A 5 27.36 16.37 -7.27
N LYS A 6 26.64 17.13 -6.44
CA LYS A 6 25.56 16.59 -5.62
C LYS A 6 24.39 16.40 -6.58
N SER A 7 24.32 15.25 -7.25
CA SER A 7 23.21 14.92 -8.13
C SER A 7 21.88 15.17 -7.40
N PRO A 8 20.92 15.87 -8.01
CA PRO A 8 19.67 16.20 -7.35
C PRO A 8 18.97 14.92 -6.90
N SER A 9 18.53 14.88 -5.64
CA SER A 9 17.78 13.73 -5.12
C SER A 9 16.50 13.57 -5.94
N PRO A 10 16.25 12.38 -6.51
CA PRO A 10 15.04 12.14 -7.29
C PRO A 10 13.80 12.36 -6.42
N VAL A 11 12.80 13.04 -6.98
CA VAL A 11 11.54 13.37 -6.30
C VAL A 11 10.47 12.40 -6.78
N ILE A 12 9.72 11.80 -5.85
CA ILE A 12 8.62 10.89 -6.18
C ILE A 12 7.55 11.67 -6.96
N ARG A 13 7.30 11.28 -8.22
CA ARG A 13 6.29 11.91 -9.06
C ARG A 13 4.88 11.62 -8.54
N ARG A 14 4.01 12.63 -8.66
CA ARG A 14 2.60 12.59 -8.29
C ARG A 14 1.75 12.70 -9.54
N ILE A 15 0.71 11.89 -9.64
CA ILE A 15 -0.17 11.81 -10.81
C ILE A 15 -1.61 11.59 -10.33
N LYS A 16 -2.63 12.06 -11.06
CA LYS A 16 -4.03 11.80 -10.70
C LYS A 16 -4.48 10.46 -11.23
N ALA A 17 -5.38 9.79 -10.52
CA ALA A 17 -6.07 8.60 -11.02
C ALA A 17 -6.74 8.84 -12.39
N SER A 18 -7.26 10.06 -12.63
CA SER A 18 -7.88 10.46 -13.90
C SER A 18 -6.93 10.52 -15.10
N ASP A 19 -5.61 10.56 -14.86
CA ASP A 19 -4.61 10.59 -15.95
C ASP A 19 -4.45 9.21 -16.61
N GLY A 20 -5.01 8.16 -15.99
CA GLY A 20 -5.16 6.82 -16.57
C GLY A 20 -3.93 5.90 -16.42
N PRO A 21 -4.12 4.59 -16.68
CA PRO A 21 -3.12 3.57 -16.40
C PRO A 21 -1.83 3.73 -17.22
N LYS A 22 -1.91 4.18 -18.49
CA LYS A 22 -0.75 4.35 -19.35
C LYS A 22 0.25 5.38 -18.80
N ALA A 23 -0.26 6.49 -18.28
CA ALA A 23 0.59 7.53 -17.72
C ALA A 23 1.24 7.06 -16.40
N ILE A 24 0.51 6.30 -15.59
CA ILE A 24 1.00 5.70 -14.34
C ILE A 24 2.08 4.65 -14.63
N LEU A 25 1.84 3.73 -15.57
CA LEU A 25 2.79 2.69 -15.97
C LEU A 25 4.09 3.28 -16.53
N ARG A 26 4.01 4.38 -17.29
CA ARG A 26 5.21 5.10 -17.75
C ARG A 26 6.05 5.60 -16.57
N ILE A 27 5.41 6.25 -15.59
CA ILE A 27 6.12 6.72 -14.39
C ILE A 27 6.71 5.55 -13.61
N LEU A 28 5.95 4.46 -13.47
CA LEU A 28 6.40 3.27 -12.76
C LEU A 28 7.62 2.62 -13.45
N GLY A 29 7.65 2.58 -14.78
CA GLY A 29 8.79 2.06 -15.54
C GLY A 29 10.03 2.97 -15.49
N GLU A 30 9.85 4.29 -15.43
CA GLU A 30 10.95 5.26 -15.38
C GLU A 30 11.53 5.42 -13.96
N ASP A 31 10.67 5.49 -12.93
CA ASP A 31 11.06 5.87 -11.56
C ASP A 31 10.99 4.71 -10.56
N GLY A 32 10.36 3.58 -10.93
CA GLY A 32 10.07 2.47 -10.02
C GLY A 32 8.98 2.77 -8.97
N CYS A 33 8.47 4.01 -8.89
CA CYS A 33 7.40 4.39 -7.96
C CYS A 33 6.60 5.60 -8.44
N ALA A 34 5.33 5.70 -8.01
CA ALA A 34 4.47 6.85 -8.24
C ALA A 34 3.50 7.06 -7.08
N VAL A 35 3.13 8.31 -6.80
CA VAL A 35 1.98 8.63 -5.93
C VAL A 35 0.76 8.91 -6.78
N ILE A 36 -0.23 8.01 -6.71
CA ILE A 36 -1.51 8.19 -7.39
C ILE A 36 -2.47 8.93 -6.46
N GLN A 37 -2.87 10.13 -6.87
CA GLN A 37 -3.81 10.98 -6.15
C GLN A 37 -5.25 10.60 -6.52
N ASP A 38 -6.14 10.73 -5.54
CA ASP A 38 -7.58 10.44 -5.71
C ASP A 38 -7.87 9.01 -6.18
N ALA A 39 -6.96 8.07 -5.87
CA ALA A 39 -7.10 6.65 -6.22
C ALA A 39 -8.26 5.97 -5.49
N LEU A 40 -8.56 6.42 -4.26
CA LEU A 40 -9.69 5.95 -3.45
C LEU A 40 -10.48 7.17 -2.97
N SER A 41 -11.81 7.06 -2.96
CA SER A 41 -12.65 8.13 -2.43
C SER A 41 -12.49 8.26 -0.91
N LEU A 42 -12.66 9.47 -0.39
CA LEU A 42 -12.60 9.72 1.05
C LEU A 42 -13.67 8.90 1.81
N GLU A 43 -14.85 8.73 1.21
CA GLU A 43 -15.93 7.93 1.79
C GLU A 43 -15.54 6.45 1.92
N LEU A 44 -14.93 5.86 0.89
CA LEU A 44 -14.45 4.49 0.92
C LEU A 44 -13.39 4.29 2.00
N ILE A 45 -12.45 5.24 2.13
CA ILE A 45 -11.43 5.23 3.18
C ILE A 45 -12.09 5.29 4.57
N GLN A 46 -13.08 6.16 4.76
CA GLN A 46 -13.79 6.26 6.04
C GLN A 46 -14.56 4.99 6.39
N ARG A 47 -15.18 4.32 5.41
CA ARG A 47 -15.83 3.01 5.62
C ARG A 47 -14.81 1.94 5.99
N LEU A 48 -13.71 1.84 5.25
CA LEU A 48 -12.63 0.92 5.54
C LEU A 48 -12.08 1.10 6.97
N ASN A 49 -11.83 2.34 7.38
CA ASN A 49 -11.36 2.64 8.74
C ASN A 49 -12.37 2.14 9.78
N ARG A 50 -13.66 2.49 9.64
CA ARG A 50 -14.71 2.03 10.58
C ARG A 50 -14.82 0.51 10.68
N GLU A 51 -14.64 -0.21 9.58
CA GLU A 51 -14.70 -1.67 9.55
C GLU A 51 -13.51 -2.33 10.25
N THR A 52 -12.34 -1.68 10.22
CA THR A 52 -11.07 -2.25 10.69
C THR A 52 -10.62 -1.78 12.07
N GLU A 53 -11.05 -0.60 12.50
CA GLU A 53 -10.69 0.01 13.78
C GLU A 53 -10.99 -0.86 15.01
N PRO A 54 -12.14 -1.57 15.10
CA PRO A 54 -12.39 -2.47 16.22
C PRO A 54 -11.38 -3.63 16.33
N GLN A 55 -10.76 -4.04 15.22
CA GLN A 55 -9.75 -5.11 15.22
C GLN A 55 -8.35 -4.57 15.48
N LEU A 56 -8.04 -3.36 14.99
CA LEU A 56 -6.81 -2.64 15.33
C LEU A 56 -6.75 -2.32 16.83
N GLY A 57 -7.87 -1.92 17.43
CA GLY A 57 -7.98 -1.65 18.87
C GLY A 57 -7.71 -2.85 19.77
N LYS A 58 -7.81 -4.08 19.24
CA LYS A 58 -7.48 -5.32 19.97
C LYS A 58 -6.00 -5.68 19.92
N GLY A 59 -5.16 -4.78 19.40
CA GLY A 59 -3.71 -4.97 19.31
C GLY A 59 -3.21 -5.42 17.95
N GLY A 60 -4.08 -5.53 16.93
CA GLY A 60 -3.71 -5.80 15.53
C GLY A 60 -2.76 -6.99 15.38
N GLY A 61 -3.31 -8.19 15.16
CA GLY A 61 -2.57 -9.38 14.73
C GLY A 61 -1.17 -9.50 15.33
N GLN A 62 -1.10 -9.95 16.58
CA GLN A 62 0.14 -10.44 17.19
C GLN A 62 0.74 -11.46 16.20
N GLN A 63 1.74 -11.05 15.41
CA GLN A 63 2.48 -12.01 14.60
C GLN A 63 3.18 -12.92 15.61
N ASP A 64 2.83 -14.20 15.67
CA ASP A 64 3.38 -15.19 16.60
C ASP A 64 4.86 -15.55 16.32
N ASP A 65 5.66 -14.56 15.91
CA ASP A 65 7.11 -14.68 15.74
C ASP A 65 7.80 -13.94 16.89
N ASP A 66 8.22 -14.73 17.87
CA ASP A 66 8.94 -14.27 19.07
C ASP A 66 10.21 -13.47 18.77
N TRP A 67 10.75 -13.58 17.55
CA TRP A 67 11.93 -12.82 17.10
C TRP A 67 11.65 -11.31 16.89
N ILE A 68 10.40 -10.91 16.60
CA ILE A 68 10.06 -9.49 16.32
C ILE A 68 9.67 -8.75 17.63
N ASN A 69 9.50 -9.47 18.75
CA ASN A 69 9.10 -8.93 20.05
C ASN A 69 10.18 -8.10 20.75
N GLU A 70 11.47 -8.32 20.47
CA GLU A 70 12.55 -7.67 21.22
C GLU A 70 12.85 -6.23 20.78
N GLY A 71 12.32 -5.76 19.63
CA GLY A 71 12.72 -4.46 19.07
C GLY A 71 11.65 -3.57 18.43
N HIS A 72 10.48 -4.12 18.04
CA HIS A 72 9.56 -3.40 17.12
C HIS A 72 8.11 -3.20 17.61
N ARG A 73 7.75 -3.62 18.82
CA ARG A 73 6.36 -4.07 19.06
C ARG A 73 5.46 -3.37 20.09
N MET A 74 5.72 -2.13 20.47
CA MET A 74 4.74 -1.36 21.28
C MET A 74 4.04 -0.21 20.54
N LYS A 75 4.51 0.18 19.34
CA LYS A 75 4.14 1.48 18.74
C LYS A 75 3.51 1.39 17.35
N THR A 76 3.58 0.23 16.70
CA THR A 76 3.00 0.03 15.36
C THR A 76 2.06 -1.16 15.40
N LYS A 77 0.82 -0.96 14.97
CA LYS A 77 -0.20 -2.02 14.90
C LYS A 77 -0.36 -2.46 13.45
N TYR A 78 -0.57 -3.77 13.27
CA TYR A 78 -0.76 -4.38 11.96
C TYR A 78 -2.07 -5.13 11.92
N LEU A 79 -2.96 -4.82 10.97
CA LEU A 79 -4.12 -5.65 10.69
C LEU A 79 -3.97 -6.26 9.31
N SER A 80 -3.52 -7.51 9.26
CA SER A 80 -3.43 -8.31 8.02
C SER A 80 -4.78 -8.95 7.68
N SER A 81 -4.86 -9.61 6.53
CA SER A 81 -6.05 -10.35 6.09
C SER A 81 -7.30 -9.46 5.96
N LEU A 82 -7.13 -8.26 5.41
CA LEU A 82 -8.22 -7.30 5.20
C LEU A 82 -9.47 -7.86 4.50
N PRO A 83 -9.38 -8.80 3.53
CA PRO A 83 -10.56 -9.44 2.98
C PRO A 83 -11.46 -10.08 4.04
N VAL A 84 -10.94 -10.55 5.17
CA VAL A 84 -11.77 -11.13 6.25
C VAL A 84 -12.49 -10.04 7.04
N HIS A 85 -11.82 -8.91 7.25
CA HIS A 85 -12.27 -7.87 8.18
C HIS A 85 -13.07 -6.75 7.54
N SER A 86 -13.00 -6.56 6.22
CA SER A 86 -13.63 -5.43 5.53
C SER A 86 -14.41 -5.87 4.29
N LYS A 87 -15.71 -5.52 4.26
CA LYS A 87 -16.55 -5.68 3.08
C LYS A 87 -16.19 -4.64 2.02
N SER A 88 -15.92 -3.40 2.45
CA SER A 88 -15.46 -2.32 1.56
C SER A 88 -14.17 -2.71 0.82
N PHE A 89 -13.25 -3.41 1.49
CA PHE A 89 -12.05 -3.94 0.85
C PHE A 89 -12.37 -5.01 -0.21
N ARG A 90 -13.19 -6.00 0.14
CA ARG A 90 -13.53 -7.12 -0.76
C ARG A 90 -14.31 -6.68 -1.99
N ASP A 91 -15.28 -5.79 -1.80
CA ASP A 91 -16.28 -5.52 -2.83
C ASP A 91 -15.89 -4.30 -3.69
N GLU A 92 -15.13 -3.36 -3.14
CA GLU A 92 -14.81 -2.11 -3.83
C GLU A 92 -13.31 -2.00 -4.14
N ILE A 93 -12.43 -2.16 -3.16
CA ILE A 93 -10.97 -1.99 -3.37
C ILE A 93 -10.42 -3.09 -4.27
N LEU A 94 -10.78 -4.35 -4.01
CA LEU A 94 -10.34 -5.48 -4.83
C LEU A 94 -10.93 -5.51 -6.24
N ASN A 95 -11.95 -4.69 -6.52
CA ASN A 95 -12.57 -4.57 -7.85
C ASN A 95 -12.30 -3.21 -8.51
N GLN A 96 -11.33 -2.43 -8.01
CA GLN A 96 -10.98 -1.13 -8.56
C GLN A 96 -10.39 -1.28 -9.98
N PRO A 97 -11.05 -0.73 -11.03
CA PRO A 97 -10.60 -0.90 -12.41
C PRO A 97 -9.18 -0.41 -12.64
N LEU A 98 -8.83 0.74 -12.07
CA LEU A 98 -7.49 1.32 -12.21
C LEU A 98 -6.40 0.42 -11.62
N ILE A 99 -6.67 -0.23 -10.49
CA ILE A 99 -5.70 -1.16 -9.87
C ILE A 99 -5.49 -2.36 -10.80
N HIS A 100 -6.57 -2.93 -11.35
CA HIS A 100 -6.47 -4.03 -12.30
C HIS A 100 -5.74 -3.64 -13.59
N GLU A 101 -6.03 -2.48 -14.16
CA GLU A 101 -5.35 -2.00 -15.38
C GLU A 101 -3.84 -1.81 -15.17
N ILE A 102 -3.43 -1.32 -13.99
CA ILE A 102 -2.01 -1.22 -13.63
C ILE A 102 -1.40 -2.62 -13.46
N CYS A 103 -2.08 -3.55 -12.80
CA CYS A 103 -1.59 -4.91 -12.59
C CYS A 103 -1.47 -5.68 -13.91
N GLU A 104 -2.47 -5.59 -14.78
CA GLU A 104 -2.43 -6.16 -16.14
C GLU A 104 -1.24 -5.60 -16.93
N GLY A 105 -1.07 -4.28 -16.94
CA GLY A 105 0.05 -3.64 -17.63
C GLY A 105 1.43 -3.92 -17.01
N THR A 106 1.48 -4.42 -15.78
CA THR A 106 2.73 -4.76 -15.09
C THR A 106 3.07 -6.25 -15.21
N PHE A 107 2.09 -7.14 -15.08
CA PHE A 107 2.34 -8.57 -14.92
C PHE A 107 1.93 -9.42 -16.12
N ARG A 108 1.01 -8.96 -16.97
CA ARG A 108 0.37 -9.83 -17.98
C ARG A 108 1.36 -10.42 -18.98
N GLU A 109 2.32 -9.62 -19.44
CA GLU A 109 3.28 -10.01 -20.47
C GLU A 109 4.30 -11.03 -19.94
N GLU A 110 4.87 -10.79 -18.77
CA GLU A 110 5.99 -11.59 -18.25
C GLU A 110 5.57 -12.72 -17.31
N SER A 111 4.44 -12.58 -16.62
CA SER A 111 4.03 -13.48 -15.54
C SER A 111 2.58 -13.96 -15.65
N GLY A 112 1.78 -13.40 -16.55
CA GLY A 112 0.38 -13.81 -16.75
C GLY A 112 -0.55 -13.25 -15.68
N ASP A 113 -1.29 -14.13 -15.00
CA ASP A 113 -2.29 -13.72 -14.01
C ASP A 113 -1.64 -13.24 -12.70
N TYR A 114 -2.38 -12.43 -11.93
CA TYR A 114 -1.94 -11.92 -10.62
C TYR A 114 -3.02 -12.13 -9.55
N TRP A 115 -2.59 -12.17 -8.30
CA TRP A 115 -3.50 -12.25 -7.16
C TRP A 115 -3.01 -11.43 -5.96
N LEU A 116 -3.87 -11.26 -4.97
CA LEU A 116 -3.51 -10.66 -3.69
C LEU A 116 -2.65 -11.61 -2.86
N THR A 117 -1.44 -11.19 -2.52
CA THR A 117 -0.61 -11.93 -1.55
C THR A 117 -0.92 -11.49 -0.13
N LYS A 118 -0.94 -10.18 0.12
CA LYS A 118 -1.21 -9.63 1.44
C LYS A 118 -1.76 -8.21 1.36
N ALA A 119 -2.79 -7.93 2.15
CA ALA A 119 -3.24 -6.56 2.42
C ALA A 119 -3.22 -6.32 3.92
N THR A 120 -2.58 -5.22 4.33
CA THR A 120 -2.35 -4.88 5.75
C THR A 120 -2.60 -3.41 6.00
N ILE A 121 -3.38 -3.09 7.03
CA ILE A 121 -3.39 -1.74 7.61
C ILE A 121 -2.25 -1.64 8.62
N ILE A 122 -1.45 -0.58 8.49
CA ILE A 122 -0.33 -0.25 9.35
C ILE A 122 -0.65 1.07 10.03
N GLU A 123 -0.83 1.04 11.35
CA GLU A 123 -1.01 2.24 12.18
C GLU A 123 0.30 2.51 12.92
N ILE A 124 0.91 3.66 12.65
CA ILE A 124 2.12 4.11 13.35
C ILE A 124 1.69 5.13 14.39
N GLY A 125 1.90 4.80 15.68
CA GLY A 125 1.59 5.68 16.79
C GLY A 125 2.48 6.93 16.81
N PRO A 126 2.05 7.99 17.52
CA PRO A 126 2.66 9.33 17.49
C PRO A 126 4.11 9.41 17.97
N GLU A 127 4.61 8.36 18.61
CA GLU A 127 5.96 8.23 19.15
C GLU A 127 6.82 7.19 18.40
N GLY A 128 6.28 6.63 17.32
CA GLY A 128 6.99 5.78 16.35
C GLY A 128 7.44 6.52 15.09
N SER A 129 7.06 7.80 14.96
CA SER A 129 7.49 8.70 13.90
C SER A 129 7.61 10.10 14.46
N ASP A 130 8.72 10.80 14.21
CA ASP A 130 8.89 12.24 14.52
C ASP A 130 7.86 13.13 13.76
N ALA A 131 6.94 12.53 13.00
CA ALA A 131 5.95 13.14 12.15
C ALA A 131 4.52 12.60 12.40
N GLY A 132 4.04 12.56 13.65
CA GLY A 132 2.61 12.39 14.00
C GLY A 132 1.98 11.02 13.68
N SER A 133 0.79 10.76 14.24
CA SER A 133 0.05 9.51 14.00
C SER A 133 -0.50 9.45 12.57
N GLY A 134 -0.29 8.32 11.88
CA GLY A 134 -0.71 8.13 10.49
C GLY A 134 -1.13 6.69 10.18
N TYR A 135 -2.21 6.56 9.41
CA TYR A 135 -2.65 5.28 8.86
C TYR A 135 -2.03 5.08 7.46
N ARG A 136 -1.40 3.93 7.24
CA ARG A 136 -0.91 3.50 5.93
C ARG A 136 -1.56 2.18 5.54
N LEU A 137 -2.21 2.15 4.38
CA LEU A 137 -2.63 0.92 3.75
C LEU A 137 -1.46 0.40 2.89
N SER A 138 -1.00 -0.81 3.17
CA SER A 138 -0.01 -1.51 2.34
C SER A 138 -0.68 -2.70 1.67
N MET A 139 -0.55 -2.78 0.35
CA MET A 139 -1.04 -3.88 -0.48
C MET A 139 0.14 -4.46 -1.25
N VAL A 140 0.40 -5.74 -1.04
CA VAL A 140 1.43 -6.50 -1.74
C VAL A 140 0.73 -7.49 -2.65
N LEU A 141 0.97 -7.32 -3.95
CA LEU A 141 0.50 -8.21 -5.00
C LEU A 141 1.69 -9.02 -5.52
N MET A 142 1.45 -10.31 -5.81
CA MET A 142 2.40 -11.14 -6.53
C MET A 142 1.73 -11.70 -7.77
N SER A 143 2.56 -11.96 -8.78
CA SER A 143 2.15 -12.70 -9.98
C SER A 143 2.75 -14.11 -9.93
N SER A 144 2.07 -15.05 -10.58
CA SER A 144 2.47 -16.45 -10.64
C SER A 144 3.05 -16.73 -12.03
N SER A 145 4.37 -16.76 -12.17
CA SER A 145 5.01 -17.26 -13.38
C SER A 145 4.65 -18.75 -13.55
N VAL A 146 3.91 -19.08 -14.60
CA VAL A 146 3.70 -20.47 -15.05
C VAL A 146 4.73 -20.81 -16.10
#